data_AF-A0A3Q0SFP2-F1
#
_entry.id   AF-A0A3Q0SFP2-F1
#
_cell.length_a   1.000
_cell.length_b   1.000
_cell.length_c   1.000
_cell.angle_alpha   90.00
_cell.angle_beta   90.00
_cell.angle_gamma   90.00
#
_symmetry.space_group_name_H-M   'P 1'
#
loop_
_entity.id
_entity.type
_entity.pdbx_description
1 polymer ?
#
loop_
_entity_poly.entity_id
_entity_poly.type
_entity_poly.pdbx_seq_one_letter_code
_entity_poly.pdbx_strand_id
1 'polypeptide(L)'
;IPGGRQIDEPTSNMDLFPTVVQLSGASVPEDREIDGHDLMDLLQGRAERSKHEFLFHYCNAYLNAVRWHPRNSNSVWKAFYFTPNFYPQDKMACFHTFSCFCTSDYVTYHDPPLLFDLSKDPSESTPLTPDTEPAFHSIVATMKEAVEMHQRSLKPVKNQLSPGNVMWKPWLQPCCSTVTQLSFPGIFNHMPSLY
;
A
#
# COMPACT_ATOMS: atom_id res chain seq x y z
N ILE A 1 6.89 1.83 -25.71
CA ILE A 1 5.93 0.89 -25.08
C ILE A 1 4.89 0.56 -26.14
N PRO A 2 4.60 -0.72 -26.42
CA PRO A 2 3.58 -1.10 -27.40
C PRO A 2 2.21 -0.52 -27.00
N GLY A 3 1.52 0.12 -27.94
CA GLY A 3 0.17 0.64 -27.70
C GLY A 3 -0.83 -0.51 -27.48
N GLY A 4 -1.80 -0.30 -26.57
CA GLY A 4 -2.88 -1.27 -26.31
C GLY A 4 -2.49 -2.50 -25.49
N ARG A 5 -1.29 -2.56 -24.91
CA ARG A 5 -0.88 -3.66 -24.02
C ARG A 5 -1.60 -3.57 -22.67
N GLN A 6 -2.08 -4.71 -22.18
CA GLN A 6 -2.58 -4.91 -20.82
C GLN A 6 -1.58 -5.75 -20.03
N ILE A 7 -1.40 -5.43 -18.74
CA ILE A 7 -0.53 -6.15 -17.81
C ILE A 7 -1.34 -6.41 -16.55
N ASP A 8 -1.53 -7.68 -16.21
CA ASP A 8 -2.28 -8.11 -15.03
C ASP A 8 -1.36 -8.58 -13.88
N GLU A 9 -0.04 -8.53 -14.10
CA GLU A 9 0.96 -8.85 -13.10
C GLU A 9 0.92 -7.89 -11.90
N PRO A 10 1.15 -8.39 -10.67
CA PRO A 10 1.19 -7.54 -9.49
C PRO A 10 2.36 -6.54 -9.57
N THR A 11 2.02 -5.26 -9.57
CA THR A 11 2.97 -4.13 -9.50
C THR A 11 2.70 -3.32 -8.23
N SER A 12 3.69 -2.52 -7.82
CA SER A 12 3.65 -1.68 -6.63
C SER A 12 3.70 -0.21 -7.01
N ASN A 13 3.07 0.64 -6.19
CA ASN A 13 3.23 2.09 -6.31
C ASN A 13 4.70 2.52 -6.17
N MET A 14 5.49 1.75 -5.42
CA MET A 14 6.92 2.00 -5.20
C MET A 14 7.77 1.77 -6.47
N ASP A 15 7.25 1.06 -7.46
CA ASP A 15 7.95 0.74 -8.72
C ASP A 15 8.17 1.95 -9.61
N LEU A 16 7.35 3.01 -9.44
CA LEU A 16 7.52 4.26 -10.17
C LEU A 16 8.89 4.90 -9.89
N PHE A 17 9.38 4.80 -8.65
CA PHE A 17 10.67 5.37 -8.25
C PHE A 17 11.85 4.81 -9.08
N PRO A 18 12.17 3.52 -9.03
CA PRO A 18 13.29 2.97 -9.80
C PRO A 18 13.07 3.08 -11.31
N THR A 19 11.82 2.95 -11.79
CA THR A 19 11.51 3.08 -13.22
C THR A 19 11.87 4.47 -13.76
N VAL A 20 11.44 5.54 -13.08
CA VAL A 20 11.73 6.92 -13.50
C VAL A 20 13.21 7.25 -13.35
N VAL A 21 13.84 6.80 -12.25
CA VAL A 21 15.28 7.01 -12.01
C VAL A 21 16.10 6.42 -13.16
N GLN A 22 15.84 5.17 -13.55
CA GLN A 22 16.56 4.52 -14.65
C GLN A 22 16.28 5.17 -16.01
N LEU A 23 15.03 5.57 -16.28
CA LEU A 23 14.68 6.31 -17.50
C LEU A 23 15.42 7.64 -17.63
N SER A 24 15.74 8.30 -16.50
CA SER A 24 16.53 9.53 -16.49
C SER A 24 18.03 9.32 -16.72
N GLY A 25 18.50 8.05 -16.76
CA GLY A 25 19.91 7.70 -16.81
C GLY A 25 20.62 7.79 -15.46
N ALA A 26 19.89 8.04 -14.37
CA ALA A 26 20.42 8.05 -13.01
C ALA A 26 20.45 6.64 -12.41
N SER A 27 21.20 6.48 -11.32
CA SER A 27 21.33 5.22 -10.58
C SER A 27 20.43 5.21 -9.35
N VAL A 28 19.83 4.06 -9.05
CA VAL A 28 19.08 3.82 -7.81
C VAL A 28 20.07 3.77 -6.63
N PRO A 29 19.73 4.30 -5.45
CA PRO A 29 20.61 4.24 -4.28
C PRO A 29 20.96 2.80 -3.88
N GLU A 30 22.24 2.55 -3.58
CA GLU A 30 22.75 1.24 -3.14
C GLU A 30 22.96 1.15 -1.61
N ASP A 31 22.78 2.26 -0.90
CA ASP A 31 22.99 2.37 0.55
C ASP A 31 21.79 1.86 1.39
N ARG A 32 20.70 1.49 0.73
CA ARG A 32 19.44 1.05 1.34
C ARG A 32 18.70 0.09 0.41
N GLU A 33 17.84 -0.71 1.02
CA GLU A 33 16.92 -1.57 0.28
C GLU A 33 15.84 -0.72 -0.40
N ILE A 34 15.51 -1.08 -1.63
CA ILE A 34 14.47 -0.43 -2.44
C ILE A 34 13.46 -1.50 -2.81
N ASP A 35 12.26 -1.42 -2.22
CA ASP A 35 11.19 -2.39 -2.47
C ASP A 35 10.62 -2.28 -3.89
N GLY A 36 10.73 -1.11 -4.51
CA GLY A 36 10.31 -0.90 -5.89
C GLY A 36 11.19 -1.63 -6.89
N HIS A 37 10.60 -2.06 -8.00
CA HIS A 37 11.30 -2.64 -9.13
C HIS A 37 11.08 -1.84 -10.42
N ASP A 38 12.11 -1.76 -11.27
CA ASP A 38 11.93 -1.19 -12.60
C ASP A 38 10.93 -1.99 -13.43
N LEU A 39 9.96 -1.29 -14.00
CA LEU A 39 8.88 -1.86 -14.81
C LEU A 39 9.16 -1.85 -16.30
N MET A 40 10.28 -1.27 -16.77
CA MET A 40 10.49 -1.06 -18.20
C MET A 40 10.46 -2.37 -19.01
N ASP A 41 11.06 -3.45 -18.51
CA ASP A 41 11.02 -4.74 -19.18
C ASP A 41 9.59 -5.31 -19.23
N LEU A 42 8.79 -5.12 -18.19
CA LEU A 42 7.38 -5.55 -18.16
C LEU A 42 6.52 -4.72 -19.13
N LEU A 43 6.68 -3.39 -19.11
CA LEU A 43 5.97 -2.45 -19.97
C LEU A 43 6.33 -2.63 -21.46
N GLN A 44 7.56 -2.99 -21.75
CA GLN A 44 8.03 -3.24 -23.12
C GLN A 44 7.75 -4.67 -23.59
N GLY A 45 7.24 -5.54 -22.73
CA GLY A 45 6.97 -6.95 -23.04
C GLY A 45 8.24 -7.79 -23.21
N ARG A 46 9.35 -7.37 -22.60
CA ARG A 46 10.58 -8.17 -22.51
C ARG A 46 10.54 -9.15 -21.34
N ALA A 47 9.71 -8.87 -20.34
CA ALA A 47 9.38 -9.76 -19.25
C ALA A 47 7.86 -10.00 -19.22
N GLU A 48 7.46 -11.25 -19.02
CA GLU A 48 6.04 -11.62 -18.85
C GLU A 48 5.60 -11.59 -17.40
N ARG A 49 6.55 -11.69 -16.44
CA ARG A 49 6.27 -11.71 -15.00
C ARG A 49 6.87 -10.50 -14.30
N SER A 50 6.14 -9.97 -13.33
CA SER A 50 6.66 -8.96 -12.41
C SER A 50 7.80 -9.53 -11.57
N LYS A 51 8.70 -8.66 -11.12
CA LYS A 51 9.75 -9.04 -10.15
C LYS A 51 9.16 -9.29 -8.76
N HIS A 52 7.94 -8.80 -8.48
CA HIS A 52 7.21 -9.02 -7.24
C HIS A 52 6.63 -10.43 -7.13
N GLU A 53 7.29 -11.26 -6.32
CA GLU A 53 6.68 -12.50 -5.83
C GLU A 53 5.87 -12.27 -4.55
N PHE A 54 6.35 -11.41 -3.65
CA PHE A 54 5.64 -11.01 -2.43
C PHE A 54 5.40 -9.50 -2.44
N LEU A 55 4.21 -9.10 -1.99
CA LEU A 55 3.86 -7.71 -1.68
C LEU A 55 3.29 -7.63 -0.27
N PHE A 56 3.82 -6.71 0.53
CA PHE A 56 3.41 -6.52 1.91
C PHE A 56 2.45 -5.34 2.03
N HIS A 57 1.29 -5.57 2.63
CA HIS A 57 0.25 -4.57 2.80
C HIS A 57 0.25 -4.09 4.25
N TYR A 58 0.75 -2.88 4.46
CA TYR A 58 0.71 -2.22 5.75
C TYR A 58 -0.55 -1.39 5.92
N CYS A 59 -1.09 -1.38 7.13
CA CYS A 59 -1.93 -0.31 7.61
C CYS A 59 -1.18 0.51 8.67
N ASN A 60 -0.75 1.71 8.29
CA ASN A 60 0.18 2.52 9.09
C ASN A 60 1.42 1.70 9.47
N ALA A 61 1.70 1.54 10.76
CA ALA A 61 2.84 0.76 11.26
C ALA A 61 2.56 -0.75 11.40
N TYR A 62 1.34 -1.20 11.11
CA TYR A 62 0.90 -2.58 11.33
C TYR A 62 0.87 -3.35 10.02
N LEU A 63 1.58 -4.47 9.93
CA LEU A 63 1.50 -5.36 8.78
C LEU A 63 0.13 -6.06 8.77
N ASN A 64 -0.72 -5.68 7.82
CA ASN A 64 -2.10 -6.14 7.74
C ASN A 64 -2.23 -7.44 6.94
N ALA A 65 -1.62 -7.48 5.77
CA ALA A 65 -1.72 -8.60 4.87
C ALA A 65 -0.43 -8.80 4.07
N VAL A 66 -0.28 -10.00 3.51
CA VAL A 66 0.76 -10.31 2.53
C VAL A 66 0.10 -10.92 1.31
N ARG A 67 0.51 -10.46 0.12
CA ARG A 67 0.11 -11.01 -1.17
C ARG A 67 1.29 -11.78 -1.74
N TRP A 68 1.04 -13.00 -2.21
CA TRP A 68 2.04 -13.88 -2.78
C TRP A 68 1.58 -14.36 -4.16
N HIS A 69 2.44 -14.18 -5.15
CA HIS A 69 2.25 -14.65 -6.51
C HIS A 69 3.41 -15.59 -6.89
N PRO A 70 3.27 -16.91 -6.64
CA PRO A 70 4.33 -17.88 -6.87
C PRO A 70 4.83 -17.85 -8.33
N ARG A 71 6.14 -18.00 -8.55
CA ARG A 71 6.74 -17.98 -9.90
C ARG A 71 6.17 -19.04 -10.85
N ASN A 72 5.83 -20.20 -10.29
CA ASN A 72 5.39 -21.38 -11.06
C ASN A 72 3.86 -21.54 -11.08
N SER A 73 3.11 -20.50 -10.68
CA SER A 73 1.65 -20.52 -10.64
C SER A 73 1.05 -19.21 -11.13
N ASN A 74 -0.19 -19.28 -11.60
CA ASN A 74 -1.02 -18.12 -11.89
C ASN A 74 -1.91 -17.71 -10.71
N SER A 75 -1.96 -18.52 -9.64
CA SER A 75 -2.66 -18.15 -8.41
C SER A 75 -2.01 -16.94 -7.75
N VAL A 76 -2.87 -16.15 -7.12
CA VAL A 76 -2.45 -14.97 -6.36
C VAL A 76 -3.06 -15.08 -4.99
N TRP A 77 -2.25 -15.47 -4.02
CA TRP A 77 -2.70 -15.66 -2.66
C TRP A 77 -2.63 -14.35 -1.88
N LYS A 78 -3.60 -14.10 -1.01
CA LYS A 78 -3.55 -12.99 -0.06
C LYS A 78 -3.98 -13.46 1.31
N ALA A 79 -3.12 -13.24 2.30
CA ALA A 79 -3.36 -13.62 3.68
C ALA A 79 -3.50 -12.37 4.55
N PHE A 80 -4.61 -12.23 5.27
CA PHE A 80 -4.84 -11.16 6.23
C PHE A 80 -4.58 -11.65 7.66
N TYR A 81 -3.70 -10.95 8.37
CA TYR A 81 -3.45 -11.17 9.80
C TYR A 81 -4.48 -10.49 10.68
N PHE A 82 -5.10 -9.42 10.19
CA PHE A 82 -6.25 -8.79 10.84
C PHE A 82 -7.14 -8.09 9.82
N THR A 83 -8.41 -7.92 10.17
CA THR A 83 -9.41 -7.18 9.38
C THR A 83 -10.07 -6.10 10.23
N PRO A 84 -10.48 -4.96 9.64
CA PRO A 84 -11.19 -3.93 10.37
C PRO A 84 -12.55 -4.42 10.85
N ASN A 85 -12.97 -3.91 12.01
CA ASN A 85 -14.31 -4.12 12.55
C ASN A 85 -15.26 -3.14 11.88
N PHE A 86 -15.93 -3.57 10.81
CA PHE A 86 -16.84 -2.71 10.08
C PHE A 86 -18.06 -2.30 10.90
N TYR A 87 -18.53 -1.08 10.64
CA TYR A 87 -19.74 -0.54 11.26
C TYR A 87 -20.52 0.32 10.25
N PRO A 88 -21.79 -0.03 9.95
CA PRO A 88 -22.50 -1.21 10.46
C PRO A 88 -21.93 -2.51 9.85
N GLN A 89 -22.15 -3.64 10.54
CA GLN A 89 -21.50 -4.93 10.24
C GLN A 89 -21.77 -5.46 8.82
N ASP A 90 -22.87 -5.03 8.19
CA ASP A 90 -23.28 -5.42 6.84
C ASP A 90 -22.65 -4.56 5.72
N LYS A 91 -21.76 -3.63 6.08
CA LYS A 91 -21.09 -2.73 5.14
C LYS A 91 -19.58 -2.93 5.21
N MET A 92 -18.89 -2.73 4.09
CA MET A 92 -17.43 -2.72 4.05
C MET A 92 -16.87 -1.32 4.37
N ALA A 93 -17.33 -0.74 5.49
CA ALA A 93 -16.97 0.63 5.88
C ALA A 93 -16.99 0.82 7.40
N CYS A 94 -16.30 1.86 7.87
CA CYS A 94 -16.26 2.25 9.29
C CYS A 94 -16.91 3.62 9.47
N PHE A 95 -18.25 3.69 9.41
CA PHE A 95 -18.99 4.95 9.46
C PHE A 95 -18.88 5.68 10.80
N HIS A 96 -18.65 4.95 11.90
CA HIS A 96 -18.54 5.51 13.25
C HIS A 96 -17.30 6.40 13.45
N THR A 97 -16.21 6.12 12.73
CA THR A 97 -14.92 6.82 12.81
C THR A 97 -14.56 7.54 11.52
N PHE A 98 -15.42 7.47 10.50
CA PHE A 98 -15.20 7.92 9.11
C PHE A 98 -14.03 7.23 8.37
N SER A 99 -13.21 6.45 9.07
CA SER A 99 -12.10 5.68 8.53
C SER A 99 -11.85 4.44 9.38
N CYS A 100 -11.43 3.34 8.77
CA CYS A 100 -11.10 2.13 9.49
C CYS A 100 -9.69 2.23 10.09
N PHE A 101 -9.60 2.23 11.42
CA PHE A 101 -8.34 2.20 12.13
C PHE A 101 -7.75 0.79 12.21
N CYS A 102 -6.46 0.72 12.53
CA CYS A 102 -5.68 -0.52 12.54
C CYS A 102 -5.07 -0.85 13.90
N THR A 103 -5.48 -0.14 14.94
CA THR A 103 -5.16 -0.47 16.32
C THR A 103 -6.08 -1.57 16.84
N SER A 104 -5.67 -2.26 17.89
CA SER A 104 -6.34 -3.46 18.44
C SER A 104 -7.84 -3.29 18.68
N ASP A 105 -8.28 -2.11 19.11
CA ASP A 105 -9.68 -1.86 19.49
C ASP A 105 -10.63 -1.79 18.28
N TYR A 106 -10.08 -1.63 17.07
CA TYR A 106 -10.86 -1.46 15.82
C TYR A 106 -10.66 -2.61 14.83
N VAL A 107 -9.96 -3.67 15.21
CA VAL A 107 -9.64 -4.79 14.32
C VAL A 107 -9.93 -6.14 14.98
N THR A 108 -10.08 -7.17 14.16
CA THR A 108 -10.11 -8.58 14.57
C THR A 108 -8.88 -9.26 14.00
N TYR A 109 -8.07 -9.88 14.88
CA TYR A 109 -6.88 -10.65 14.50
C TYR A 109 -7.26 -12.10 14.16
N HIS A 110 -6.50 -12.70 13.24
CA HIS A 110 -6.74 -14.05 12.72
C HIS A 110 -5.50 -14.93 12.88
N ASP A 111 -5.67 -16.09 13.53
CA ASP A 111 -4.65 -17.13 13.63
C ASP A 111 -5.31 -18.52 13.50
N PRO A 112 -5.12 -19.24 12.38
CA PRO A 112 -4.34 -18.87 11.19
C PRO A 112 -4.91 -17.64 10.45
N PRO A 113 -4.11 -16.94 9.63
CA PRO A 113 -4.59 -15.78 8.88
C PRO A 113 -5.69 -16.15 7.87
N LEU A 114 -6.59 -15.21 7.56
CA LEU A 114 -7.60 -15.41 6.52
C LEU A 114 -6.93 -15.44 5.16
N LEU A 115 -7.07 -16.54 4.42
CA LEU A 115 -6.44 -16.75 3.13
C LEU A 115 -7.46 -16.64 1.99
N PHE A 116 -7.08 -15.97 0.89
CA PHE A 116 -7.88 -15.84 -0.32
C PHE A 116 -7.03 -16.14 -1.57
N ASP A 117 -7.67 -16.64 -2.63
CA ASP A 117 -7.09 -16.75 -3.98
C ASP A 117 -7.69 -15.65 -4.87
N LEU A 118 -6.96 -14.54 -5.02
CA LEU A 118 -7.40 -13.41 -5.83
C LEU A 118 -7.52 -13.74 -7.32
N SER A 119 -6.91 -14.82 -7.79
CA SER A 119 -7.08 -15.25 -9.18
C SER A 119 -8.47 -15.84 -9.45
N LYS A 120 -9.13 -16.36 -8.40
CA LYS A 120 -10.47 -16.97 -8.47
C LYS A 120 -11.55 -16.09 -7.85
N ASP A 121 -11.22 -15.40 -6.75
CA ASP A 121 -12.10 -14.49 -6.03
C ASP A 121 -11.42 -13.11 -5.86
N PRO A 122 -11.45 -12.25 -6.90
CA PRO A 122 -10.94 -10.89 -6.80
C PRO A 122 -11.70 -10.02 -5.78
N SER A 123 -12.90 -10.45 -5.35
CA SER A 123 -13.73 -9.72 -4.40
C SER A 123 -13.40 -9.99 -2.93
N GLU A 124 -12.52 -10.96 -2.66
CA GLU A 124 -12.08 -11.34 -1.31
C GLU A 124 -13.29 -11.69 -0.40
N SER A 125 -14.29 -12.34 -0.99
CA SER A 125 -15.57 -12.63 -0.35
C SER A 125 -15.61 -13.99 0.34
N THR A 126 -14.85 -14.95 -0.17
CA THR A 126 -14.88 -16.35 0.27
C THR A 126 -13.52 -16.78 0.82
N PRO A 127 -13.33 -16.80 2.15
CA PRO A 127 -12.07 -17.23 2.75
C PRO A 127 -11.83 -18.73 2.52
N LEU A 128 -10.58 -19.09 2.30
CA LEU A 128 -10.13 -20.48 2.18
C LEU A 128 -9.82 -21.06 3.55
N THR A 129 -9.98 -22.38 3.65
CA THR A 129 -9.78 -23.18 4.85
C THR A 129 -9.02 -24.45 4.49
N PRO A 130 -8.48 -25.20 5.46
CA PRO A 130 -7.86 -26.50 5.19
C PRO A 130 -8.78 -27.50 4.47
N ASP A 131 -10.11 -27.38 4.64
CA ASP A 131 -11.09 -28.25 3.99
C ASP A 131 -11.31 -27.87 2.52
N THR A 132 -11.17 -26.58 2.17
CA THR A 132 -11.43 -26.06 0.83
C THR A 132 -10.17 -25.92 -0.02
N GLU A 133 -8.98 -25.83 0.60
CA GLU A 133 -7.70 -25.74 -0.08
C GLU A 133 -6.68 -26.71 0.54
N PRO A 134 -6.37 -27.85 -0.11
CA PRO A 134 -5.42 -28.83 0.42
C PRO A 134 -4.02 -28.27 0.68
N ALA A 135 -3.59 -27.25 -0.06
CA ALA A 135 -2.30 -26.59 0.13
C ALA A 135 -2.34 -25.47 1.18
N PHE A 136 -3.45 -25.28 1.91
CA PHE A 136 -3.64 -24.16 2.84
C PHE A 136 -2.45 -23.97 3.80
N HIS A 137 -2.02 -25.05 4.47
CA HIS A 137 -0.95 -24.98 5.45
C HIS A 137 0.42 -24.65 4.83
N SER A 138 0.72 -25.16 3.63
CA SER A 138 1.99 -24.87 2.96
C SER A 138 2.04 -23.43 2.43
N ILE A 139 0.91 -22.93 1.91
CA ILE A 139 0.76 -21.54 1.47
C ILE A 139 0.95 -20.59 2.66
N VAL A 140 0.22 -20.80 3.75
CA VAL A 140 0.32 -19.96 4.95
C VAL A 140 1.72 -20.01 5.55
N ALA A 141 2.37 -21.18 5.59
CA ALA A 141 3.74 -21.32 6.07
C ALA A 141 4.74 -20.52 5.23
N THR A 142 4.62 -20.59 3.90
CA THR A 142 5.49 -19.87 2.95
C THR A 142 5.33 -18.35 3.10
N MET A 143 4.08 -17.88 3.20
CA MET A 143 3.77 -16.47 3.42
C MET A 143 4.27 -15.97 4.79
N LYS A 144 4.16 -16.80 5.83
CA LYS A 144 4.69 -16.49 7.15
C LYS A 144 6.22 -16.36 7.14
N GLU A 145 6.93 -17.27 6.48
CA GLU A 145 8.39 -17.19 6.33
C GLU A 145 8.81 -15.90 5.61
N ALA A 146 8.13 -15.54 4.52
CA ALA A 146 8.40 -14.30 3.81
C ALA A 146 8.17 -13.06 4.69
N VAL A 147 7.12 -13.06 5.51
CA VAL A 147 6.85 -11.99 6.49
C VAL A 147 7.95 -11.90 7.55
N GLU A 148 8.39 -13.04 8.09
CA GLU A 148 9.49 -13.06 9.08
C GLU A 148 10.80 -12.54 8.47
N MET A 149 11.12 -12.92 7.23
CA MET A 149 12.28 -12.39 6.51
C MET A 149 12.20 -10.88 6.29
N HIS A 150 11.05 -10.39 5.83
CA HIS A 150 10.82 -8.96 5.63
C HIS A 150 10.94 -8.18 6.95
N GLN A 151 10.31 -8.64 8.02
CA GLN A 151 10.39 -7.98 9.32
C GLN A 151 11.82 -7.91 9.87
N ARG A 152 12.68 -8.89 9.55
CA ARG A 152 14.10 -8.88 9.92
C ARG A 152 14.92 -7.84 9.14
N SER A 153 14.51 -7.48 7.92
CA SER A 153 15.20 -6.43 7.14
C SER A 153 14.86 -5.02 7.60
N LEU A 154 13.72 -4.84 8.28
CA LEU A 154 13.27 -3.55 8.78
C LEU A 154 14.17 -3.01 9.91
N LYS A 155 14.79 -1.87 9.65
CA LYS A 155 15.54 -1.11 10.65
C LYS A 155 14.61 -0.16 11.38
N PRO A 156 14.61 -0.12 12.73
CA PRO A 156 13.81 0.85 13.48
C PRO A 156 14.15 2.28 13.08
N VAL A 157 13.13 3.08 12.77
CA VAL A 157 13.26 4.50 12.42
C VAL A 157 12.39 5.37 13.32
N LYS A 158 12.73 6.66 13.41
CA LYS A 158 11.92 7.62 14.16
C LYS A 158 10.51 7.70 13.57
N ASN A 159 9.50 7.55 14.42
CA ASN A 159 8.11 7.75 14.04
C ASN A 159 7.87 9.22 13.64
N GLN A 160 7.74 9.47 12.33
CA GLN A 160 7.48 10.81 11.79
C GLN A 160 6.07 11.31 12.11
N LEU A 161 5.13 10.41 12.38
CA LEU A 161 3.74 10.71 12.74
C LEU A 161 3.48 10.60 14.25
N SER A 162 4.53 10.76 15.07
CA SER A 162 4.36 10.86 16.53
C SER A 162 3.53 12.10 16.92
N PRO A 163 2.83 12.11 18.07
CA PRO A 163 2.03 13.26 18.49
C PRO A 163 2.81 14.58 18.45
N GLY A 164 4.06 14.59 18.94
CA GLY A 164 4.92 15.78 18.93
C GLY A 164 5.35 16.26 17.53
N ASN A 165 5.29 15.42 16.51
CA ASN A 165 5.55 15.82 15.12
C ASN A 165 4.30 16.29 14.38
N VAL A 166 3.14 15.74 14.72
CA VAL A 166 1.85 16.06 14.07
C VAL A 166 1.16 17.27 14.70
N MET A 167 1.39 17.54 15.99
CA MET A 167 0.81 18.71 16.64
C MET A 167 1.22 20.01 15.92
N TRP A 168 0.24 20.90 15.75
CA TRP A 168 0.45 22.19 15.11
C TRP A 168 1.52 23.01 15.85
N LYS A 169 2.49 23.51 15.08
CA LYS A 169 3.61 24.31 15.60
C LYS A 169 3.50 25.73 15.04
N PRO A 170 3.11 26.72 15.86
CA PRO A 170 2.96 28.10 15.40
C PRO A 170 4.21 28.64 14.69
N TRP A 171 5.40 28.26 15.17
CA TRP A 171 6.69 28.70 14.63
C TRP A 171 7.13 27.99 13.34
N LEU A 172 6.39 27.01 12.84
CA LEU A 172 6.67 26.33 11.56
C LEU A 172 5.72 26.77 10.44
N GLN A 173 4.82 27.72 10.70
CA GLN A 173 3.87 28.16 9.67
C GLN A 173 4.55 29.14 8.71
N PRO A 174 4.50 28.89 7.39
CA PRO A 174 4.92 29.91 6.43
C PRO A 174 3.96 31.10 6.55
N CYS A 175 4.47 32.24 7.02
CA CYS A 175 3.69 33.48 7.10
C CYS A 175 4.27 34.49 6.11
N CYS A 176 3.47 34.86 5.11
CA CYS A 176 3.82 35.93 4.17
C CYS A 176 3.33 37.27 4.76
N SER A 177 4.27 38.05 5.30
CA SER A 177 4.13 39.41 5.84
C SER A 177 3.38 39.59 7.18
N THR A 178 3.69 40.71 7.85
CA THR A 178 3.19 41.16 9.16
C THR A 178 1.68 41.02 9.29
N VAL A 179 1.23 40.74 10.51
CA VAL A 179 -0.17 40.52 10.97
C VAL A 179 -1.23 41.45 10.33
N THR A 180 -0.82 42.62 9.84
CA THR A 180 -1.62 43.61 9.10
C THR A 180 -2.07 43.21 7.69
N GLN A 181 -1.52 42.18 7.04
CA GLN A 181 -2.02 41.71 5.73
C GLN A 181 -3.08 40.59 5.83
N LEU A 182 -3.43 40.15 7.04
CA LEU A 182 -4.54 39.22 7.29
C LEU A 182 -5.89 39.95 7.30
N SER A 183 -6.20 40.68 6.24
CA SER A 183 -7.56 41.12 5.94
C SER A 183 -8.00 40.39 4.69
N PHE A 184 -8.89 39.41 4.82
CA PHE A 184 -9.70 38.92 3.70
C PHE A 184 -10.43 40.14 3.11
N PRO A 185 -10.10 40.63 1.90
CA PRO A 185 -11.05 41.45 1.19
C PRO A 185 -12.12 40.48 0.70
N GLY A 186 -13.36 40.81 0.99
CA GLY A 186 -14.51 40.06 0.52
C GLY A 186 -14.42 39.75 -0.98
N ILE A 187 -14.93 38.57 -1.29
CA ILE A 187 -15.74 38.30 -2.46
C ILE A 187 -16.35 39.61 -3.00
N PHE A 188 -16.08 39.88 -4.28
CA PHE A 188 -16.55 40.96 -5.17
C PHE A 188 -15.47 41.93 -5.67
N ASN A 189 -15.42 41.99 -7.02
CA ASN A 189 -14.76 42.94 -7.91
C ASN A 189 -13.30 42.65 -8.27
N HIS A 190 -13.11 41.83 -9.31
CA HIS A 190 -12.54 42.31 -10.58
C HIS A 190 -12.66 41.24 -11.68
N MET A 191 -13.67 41.37 -12.54
CA MET A 191 -13.58 40.93 -13.94
C MET A 191 -12.83 42.03 -14.69
N PRO A 192 -11.73 41.73 -15.42
CA PRO A 192 -11.25 42.63 -16.46
C PRO A 192 -12.13 42.44 -17.69
N SER A 193 -12.81 43.52 -18.08
CA SER A 193 -13.41 43.69 -19.41
C SER A 193 -12.32 43.56 -20.47
N LEU A 194 -12.51 42.62 -21.40
CA LEU A 194 -11.75 42.56 -22.65
C LEU A 194 -12.58 43.31 -23.70
N TYR A 195 -12.04 44.45 -24.15
CA TYR A 195 -12.25 44.94 -25.51
C TYR A 195 -11.27 44.22 -26.45
#